data_AF-A0A9E3WYE4-F1
#
_entry.id   AF-A0A9E3WYE4-F1
#
_cell.length_a   1.000
_cell.length_b   1.000
_cell.length_c   1.000
_cell.angle_alpha   90.00
_cell.angle_beta   90.00
_cell.angle_gamma   90.00
#
_symmetry.space_group_name_H-M   'P 1'
#
loop_
_entity.id
_entity.type
_entity.pdbx_description
1 polymer ?
#
loop_
_entity_poly.entity_id
_entity_poly.type
_entity_poly.pdbx_seq_one_letter_code
_entity_poly.pdbx_strand_id
1 'polypeptide(L)'
;MVHHPGFCHHLDQTLKLPYVGTLTTDEVVRLKTGEQKVSDFAQALKAEHQQRLATRECGVFPPIRIHYKGETEHYYSYCATHRLNNFGRVRLVINHRQADLADKPVFYITNQTSMLRNSLVALASTRHHSDSSPSLARGSLSRRG
;
A
#
# COMPACT_ATOMS: atom_id res chain seq x y z
N MET A 1 3.25 -2.41 -10.56
CA MET A 1 4.69 -2.78 -10.61
C MET A 1 5.26 -2.92 -9.21
N VAL A 2 5.75 -4.11 -8.83
CA VAL A 2 6.47 -4.36 -7.56
C VAL A 2 7.83 -3.67 -7.63
N HIS A 3 8.24 -2.96 -6.58
CA HIS A 3 9.53 -2.27 -6.58
C HIS A 3 10.67 -3.22 -6.22
N HIS A 4 11.73 -3.20 -7.03
CA HIS A 4 12.94 -4.00 -6.80
C HIS A 4 13.82 -3.36 -5.71
N PRO A 5 14.31 -4.13 -4.71
CA PRO A 5 15.10 -3.60 -3.60
C PRO A 5 16.32 -2.77 -4.03
N GLY A 6 17.08 -3.25 -5.03
CA GLY A 6 18.28 -2.54 -5.50
C GLY A 6 17.98 -1.15 -6.05
N PHE A 7 16.85 -0.97 -6.73
CA PHE A 7 16.44 0.34 -7.25
C PHE A 7 15.99 1.28 -6.12
N CYS A 8 15.18 0.79 -5.18
CA CYS A 8 14.79 1.58 -4.00
C CYS A 8 16.01 2.02 -3.17
N HIS A 9 17.00 1.12 -3.03
CA HIS A 9 18.26 1.43 -2.35
C HIS A 9 19.06 2.52 -3.07
N HIS A 10 19.15 2.47 -4.41
CA HIS A 10 19.82 3.51 -5.18
C HIS A 10 19.12 4.88 -5.06
N LEU A 11 17.78 4.91 -5.14
CA LEU A 11 17.01 6.14 -4.94
C LEU A 11 17.27 6.73 -3.55
N ASP A 12 17.27 5.90 -2.51
CA ASP A 12 17.41 6.34 -1.12
C ASP A 12 18.86 6.71 -0.76
N GLN A 13 19.82 5.85 -1.09
CA GLN A 13 21.20 6.01 -0.63
C GLN A 13 22.03 6.88 -1.57
N THR A 14 21.84 6.75 -2.88
CA THR A 14 22.64 7.50 -3.88
C THR A 14 21.96 8.82 -4.23
N LEU A 15 20.70 8.79 -4.66
CA LEU A 15 20.03 9.99 -5.18
C LEU A 15 19.35 10.83 -4.08
N LYS A 16 19.19 10.29 -2.86
CA LYS A 16 18.48 10.93 -1.75
C LYS A 16 17.05 11.36 -2.12
N LEU A 17 16.40 10.59 -2.98
CA LEU A 17 15.06 10.89 -3.48
C LEU A 17 13.99 10.10 -2.74
N PRO A 18 12.79 10.68 -2.56
CA PRO A 18 11.67 9.96 -2.00
C PRO A 18 11.11 8.94 -3.01
N TYR A 19 10.70 7.78 -2.51
CA TYR A 19 10.01 6.78 -3.31
C TYR A 19 8.72 6.30 -2.63
N VAL A 20 7.78 5.85 -3.45
CA VAL A 20 6.62 5.06 -3.02
C VAL A 20 6.67 3.76 -3.81
N GLY A 21 6.54 2.62 -3.16
CA GLY A 21 6.57 1.32 -3.81
C GLY A 21 5.51 0.36 -3.30
N THR A 22 5.23 -0.68 -4.08
CA THR A 22 4.41 -1.82 -3.65
C THR A 22 5.31 -2.98 -3.25
N LEU A 23 4.87 -3.76 -2.25
CA LEU A 23 5.58 -4.95 -1.78
C LEU A 23 4.86 -6.24 -2.20
N THR A 24 5.64 -7.31 -2.31
CA THR A 24 5.12 -8.69 -2.32
C THR A 24 4.80 -9.14 -0.89
N THR A 25 4.01 -10.21 -0.79
CA THR A 25 3.60 -10.81 0.48
C THR A 25 4.74 -11.47 1.27
N ASP A 26 5.83 -11.83 0.59
CA ASP A 26 6.94 -12.58 1.18
C ASP A 26 8.04 -11.70 1.77
N GLU A 27 7.94 -10.37 1.62
CA GLU A 27 8.89 -9.45 2.24
C GLU A 27 8.85 -9.56 3.76
N VAL A 28 10.03 -9.47 4.38
CA VAL A 28 10.19 -9.71 5.81
C VAL A 28 10.22 -8.40 6.58
N VAL A 29 9.33 -8.28 7.57
CA VAL A 29 9.28 -7.19 8.54
C VAL A 29 9.98 -7.60 9.84
N ARG A 30 10.86 -6.72 10.33
CA ARG A 30 11.52 -6.88 11.63
C ARG A 30 10.70 -6.23 12.71
N LEU A 31 10.12 -7.05 13.57
CA LEU A 31 9.37 -6.63 14.75
C LEU A 31 10.20 -6.85 16.00
N LYS A 32 9.73 -6.29 17.13
CA LYS A 32 10.35 -6.56 18.43
C LYS A 32 10.29 -8.03 18.83
N THR A 33 9.28 -8.76 18.35
CA THR A 33 9.04 -10.18 18.63
C THR A 33 9.78 -11.11 17.68
N GLY A 34 10.52 -10.58 16.70
CA GLY A 34 11.23 -11.36 15.69
C GLY A 34 10.93 -10.91 14.27
N GLU A 35 11.48 -11.64 13.31
CA GLU A 35 11.24 -11.44 11.89
C GLU A 35 10.05 -12.30 11.43
N GLN A 36 9.16 -11.72 10.63
CA GLN A 36 8.09 -12.47 9.97
C GLN A 36 7.75 -11.88 8.60
N LYS A 37 7.05 -12.64 7.77
CA LYS A 37 6.55 -12.15 6.49
C LYS A 37 5.52 -11.04 6.70
N VAL A 38 5.45 -10.11 5.76
CA VAL A 38 4.47 -9.03 5.78
C VAL A 38 3.04 -9.57 5.67
N SER A 39 2.84 -10.71 4.99
CA SER A 39 1.56 -11.43 4.98
C SER A 39 1.11 -11.86 6.37
N ASP A 40 2.02 -12.47 7.13
CA ASP A 40 1.72 -13.06 8.44
C ASP A 40 1.49 -11.94 9.45
N PHE A 41 2.30 -10.88 9.34
CA PHE A 41 2.08 -9.67 10.12
C PHE A 41 0.72 -9.01 9.82
N ALA A 42 0.30 -8.96 8.55
CA ALA A 42 -1.01 -8.43 8.19
C ALA A 42 -2.17 -9.26 8.76
N GLN A 43 -2.04 -10.59 8.76
CA GLN A 43 -3.01 -11.49 9.37
C GLN A 43 -3.09 -11.27 10.90
N ALA A 44 -1.95 -11.13 11.57
CA ALA A 44 -1.90 -10.82 12.99
C ALA A 44 -2.58 -9.47 13.30
N LEU A 45 -2.31 -8.43 12.50
CA LEU A 45 -2.99 -7.14 12.65
C LEU A 45 -4.50 -7.22 12.39
N LYS A 46 -4.95 -8.07 11.47
CA LYS A 46 -6.38 -8.30 11.23
C LYS A 46 -7.04 -8.96 12.44
N ALA A 47 -6.40 -9.96 13.05
CA ALA A 47 -6.90 -10.58 14.28
C ALA A 47 -6.95 -9.55 15.43
N GLU A 48 -5.90 -8.73 15.59
CA GLU A 48 -5.88 -7.65 16.58
C GLU A 48 -7.00 -6.63 16.32
N HIS A 49 -7.25 -6.28 15.06
CA HIS A 49 -8.35 -5.38 14.68
C HIS A 49 -9.69 -5.91 15.18
N GLN A 50 -10.00 -7.17 14.87
CA GLN A 50 -11.26 -7.81 15.23
C GLN A 50 -11.40 -7.91 16.76
N GLN A 51 -10.33 -8.23 17.47
CA GLN A 51 -10.32 -8.27 18.93
C GLN A 51 -10.64 -6.91 19.54
N ARG A 52 -10.00 -5.83 19.06
CA ARG A 52 -10.28 -4.46 19.54
C ARG A 52 -11.71 -4.04 19.25
N LEU A 53 -12.25 -4.36 18.07
CA LEU A 53 -13.65 -4.08 17.77
C LEU A 53 -14.60 -4.83 18.71
N ALA A 54 -14.29 -6.09 19.07
CA ALA A 54 -15.07 -6.85 20.03
C ALA A 54 -15.07 -6.23 21.44
N THR A 55 -13.96 -5.60 21.84
CA THR A 55 -13.87 -4.84 23.10
C THR A 55 -14.35 -3.39 22.99
N ARG A 56 -14.96 -3.01 21.84
CA ARG A 56 -15.41 -1.64 21.52
C ARG A 56 -14.29 -0.59 21.53
N GLU A 57 -13.06 -1.03 21.34
CA GLU A 57 -11.89 -0.17 21.14
C GLU A 57 -11.72 0.20 19.67
N CYS A 58 -10.87 1.21 19.42
CA CYS A 58 -10.50 1.57 18.05
C CYS A 58 -9.62 0.48 17.42
N GLY A 59 -10.08 -0.07 16.29
CA GLY A 59 -9.33 -1.05 15.52
C GLY A 59 -8.06 -0.47 14.89
N VAL A 60 -7.09 -1.35 14.59
CA VAL A 60 -5.76 -0.94 14.05
C VAL A 60 -5.77 -0.49 12.58
N PHE A 61 -6.89 -0.68 11.88
CA PHE A 61 -7.14 -0.26 10.49
C PHE A 61 -8.24 0.79 10.49
N PRO A 62 -7.97 2.04 10.92
CA PRO A 62 -8.96 3.09 10.86
C PRO A 62 -9.39 3.34 9.40
N PRO A 63 -10.68 3.71 9.18
CA PRO A 63 -11.15 4.09 7.87
C PRO A 63 -10.49 5.39 7.42
N ILE A 64 -10.13 5.47 6.15
CA ILE A 64 -9.64 6.68 5.48
C ILE A 64 -10.45 6.92 4.22
N ARG A 65 -10.50 8.20 3.84
CA ARG A 65 -11.09 8.65 2.58
C ARG A 65 -10.00 9.30 1.76
N ILE A 66 -9.92 8.95 0.48
CA ILE A 66 -9.10 9.66 -0.49
C ILE A 66 -10.00 10.19 -1.60
N HIS A 67 -9.70 11.40 -2.07
CA HIS A 67 -10.34 11.97 -3.25
C HIS A 67 -9.40 11.77 -4.43
N TYR A 68 -9.85 11.09 -5.48
CA TYR A 68 -9.06 10.80 -6.66
C TYR A 68 -9.91 10.91 -7.93
N LYS A 69 -9.45 11.71 -8.91
CA LYS A 69 -10.12 11.94 -10.21
C LYS A 69 -11.62 12.25 -10.13
N GLY A 70 -12.03 12.97 -9.07
CA GLY A 70 -13.44 13.33 -8.85
C GLY A 70 -14.25 12.26 -8.11
N GLU A 71 -13.68 11.08 -7.88
CA GLU A 71 -14.28 10.02 -7.06
C GLU A 71 -13.74 10.05 -5.62
N THR A 72 -14.53 9.53 -4.70
CA THR A 72 -14.13 9.33 -3.31
C THR A 72 -13.98 7.84 -3.06
N GLU A 73 -12.76 7.40 -2.75
CA GLU A 73 -12.49 6.01 -2.41
C GLU A 73 -12.34 5.86 -0.89
N HIS A 74 -12.86 4.75 -0.39
CA HIS A 74 -12.83 4.39 1.02
C HIS A 74 -11.88 3.21 1.24
N TYR A 75 -11.01 3.34 2.22
CA TYR A 75 -10.04 2.31 2.58
C TYR A 75 -9.97 2.13 4.09
N TYR A 76 -9.50 0.96 4.51
CA TYR A 76 -9.16 0.63 5.88
C TYR A 76 -7.67 0.38 5.91
N SER A 77 -6.92 1.24 6.59
CA SER A 77 -5.48 1.35 6.36
C SER A 77 -4.73 1.27 7.67
N TYR A 78 -3.77 0.37 7.78
CA TYR A 78 -2.74 0.39 8.82
C TYR A 78 -1.55 1.21 8.32
N CYS A 79 -0.92 2.00 9.21
CA CYS A 79 0.22 2.82 8.85
C CYS A 79 1.18 3.02 10.02
N ALA A 80 2.40 2.50 9.90
CA ALA A 80 3.44 2.65 10.90
C ALA A 80 4.83 2.58 10.28
N THR A 81 5.83 3.05 11.02
CA THR A 81 7.24 2.94 10.62
C THR A 81 7.79 1.60 11.06
N HIS A 82 8.35 0.85 10.11
CA HIS A 82 8.90 -0.48 10.30
C HIS A 82 10.30 -0.59 9.68
N ARG A 83 11.02 -1.65 10.03
CA ARG A 83 12.26 -2.02 9.35
C ARG A 83 12.03 -3.28 8.53
N LEU A 84 12.19 -3.20 7.22
CA LEU A 84 12.10 -4.34 6.32
C LEU A 84 13.51 -4.82 5.97
N ASN A 85 13.68 -6.14 5.77
CA ASN A 85 15.00 -6.73 5.48
C ASN A 85 15.67 -6.07 4.27
N ASN A 86 14.94 -5.92 3.18
CA ASN A 86 15.49 -5.44 1.91
C ASN A 86 15.41 -3.91 1.71
N PHE A 87 14.64 -3.20 2.55
CA PHE A 87 14.33 -1.78 2.34
C PHE A 87 14.76 -0.88 3.51
N GLY A 88 15.27 -1.44 4.59
CA GLY A 88 15.65 -0.65 5.77
C GLY A 88 14.44 -0.04 6.47
N ARG A 89 14.59 1.16 7.03
CA ARG A 89 13.54 1.84 7.78
C ARG A 89 12.58 2.56 6.83
N VAL A 90 11.33 2.13 6.80
CA VAL A 90 10.30 2.67 5.89
C VAL A 90 8.98 2.90 6.63
N ARG A 91 8.13 3.73 6.06
CA ARG A 91 6.71 3.77 6.43
C ARG A 91 5.99 2.66 5.67
N LEU A 92 5.46 1.66 6.39
CA LEU A 92 4.65 0.58 5.82
C LEU A 92 3.18 0.94 5.95
N VAL A 93 2.45 0.77 4.85
CA VAL A 93 1.01 0.90 4.78
C VAL A 93 0.39 -0.39 4.26
N ILE A 94 -0.62 -0.88 4.97
CA ILE A 94 -1.38 -2.08 4.61
C ILE A 94 -2.82 -1.64 4.41
N ASN A 95 -3.35 -1.82 3.21
CA ASN A 95 -4.66 -1.32 2.82
C ASN A 95 -5.63 -2.43 2.48
N HIS A 96 -6.85 -2.28 3.00
CA HIS A 96 -8.04 -3.04 2.64
C HIS A 96 -9.10 -2.12 2.06
N ARG A 97 -9.91 -2.64 1.15
CA ARG A 97 -11.10 -1.97 0.60
C ARG A 97 -12.35 -2.29 1.39
N GLN A 98 -12.38 -3.43 2.08
CA GLN A 98 -13.56 -3.89 2.82
C GLN A 98 -13.41 -3.62 4.31
N ALA A 99 -14.52 -3.25 4.96
CA ALA A 99 -14.55 -2.88 6.39
C ALA A 99 -14.25 -4.05 7.32
N ASP A 100 -14.59 -5.27 6.89
CA ASP A 100 -14.31 -6.53 7.57
C ASP A 100 -12.89 -7.07 7.26
N LEU A 101 -12.14 -6.35 6.43
CA LEU A 101 -10.80 -6.70 5.95
C LEU A 101 -10.77 -8.06 5.23
N ALA A 102 -11.88 -8.53 4.66
CA ALA A 102 -11.97 -9.83 3.99
C ALA A 102 -11.27 -9.88 2.62
N ASP A 103 -11.02 -8.72 2.02
CA ASP A 103 -10.27 -8.61 0.77
C ASP A 103 -8.76 -8.85 0.94
N LYS A 104 -8.09 -9.11 -0.18
CA LYS A 104 -6.63 -9.23 -0.21
C LYS A 104 -5.99 -7.85 0.03
N PRO A 105 -5.12 -7.71 1.04
CA PRO A 105 -4.48 -6.43 1.30
C PRO A 105 -3.51 -6.03 0.19
N VAL A 106 -3.34 -4.72 0.03
CA VAL A 106 -2.26 -4.12 -0.77
C VAL A 106 -1.24 -3.48 0.16
N PHE A 107 0.04 -3.71 -0.12
CA PHE A 107 1.16 -3.25 0.69
C PHE A 107 1.91 -2.13 -0.01
N TYR A 108 2.06 -0.99 0.68
CA TYR A 108 2.81 0.16 0.19
C TYR A 108 3.94 0.54 1.15
N ILE A 109 5.05 1.02 0.60
CA ILE A 109 6.18 1.55 1.38
C ILE A 109 6.68 2.89 0.86
N THR A 110 7.26 3.67 1.76
CA THR A 110 8.09 4.84 1.42
C THR A 110 9.24 5.01 2.40
N ASN A 111 10.37 5.56 1.93
CA ASN A 111 11.46 6.04 2.80
C ASN A 111 11.10 7.34 3.56
N GLN A 112 9.98 8.01 3.24
CA GLN A 112 9.50 9.17 4.00
C GLN A 112 8.74 8.76 5.27
N THR A 113 9.44 8.59 6.39
CA THR A 113 8.83 8.11 7.65
C THR A 113 7.87 9.10 8.33
N SER A 114 7.93 10.39 7.97
CA SER A 114 7.03 11.45 8.45
C SER A 114 5.74 11.59 7.63
N MET A 115 5.63 10.88 6.49
CA MET A 115 4.51 11.01 5.58
C MET A 115 3.19 10.54 6.21
N LEU A 116 2.12 11.31 5.99
CA LEU A 116 0.77 10.96 6.44
C LEU A 116 0.19 9.80 5.63
N ARG A 117 -0.61 8.96 6.31
CA ARG A 117 -1.28 7.78 5.73
C ARG A 117 -2.10 8.12 4.49
N ASN A 118 -2.96 9.15 4.56
CA ASN A 118 -3.84 9.52 3.45
C ASN A 118 -3.04 9.96 2.21
N SER A 119 -1.97 10.73 2.42
CA SER A 119 -1.11 11.20 1.34
C SER A 119 -0.39 10.03 0.65
N LEU A 120 0.07 9.04 1.41
CA LEU A 120 0.72 7.85 0.86
C LEU A 120 -0.25 7.00 0.06
N VAL A 121 -1.44 6.74 0.60
CA VAL A 121 -2.47 5.95 -0.09
C VAL A 121 -2.95 6.65 -1.37
N ALA A 122 -3.10 7.97 -1.36
CA ALA A 122 -3.41 8.74 -2.57
C ALA A 122 -2.31 8.63 -3.65
N LEU A 123 -1.03 8.78 -3.25
CA LEU A 123 0.11 8.64 -4.17
C LEU A 123 0.31 7.21 -4.68
N ALA A 124 -0.08 6.20 -3.92
CA ALA A 124 0.00 4.82 -4.37
C ALA A 124 -1.17 4.45 -5.31
N SER A 125 -2.36 5.00 -5.05
CA SER A 125 -3.56 4.78 -5.87
C SER A 125 -3.44 5.41 -7.26
N THR A 126 -2.71 6.53 -7.39
CA THR A 126 -2.39 7.12 -8.71
C THR A 126 -1.56 6.21 -9.61
N ARG A 127 -0.79 5.26 -9.05
CA ARG A 127 0.09 4.35 -9.80
C ARG A 127 -0.57 3.01 -10.16
N HIS A 128 -1.60 2.59 -9.43
CA HIS A 128 -2.31 1.33 -9.71
C HIS A 128 -3.30 1.41 -10.87
N HIS A 129 -3.79 2.61 -11.22
CA HIS A 129 -4.71 2.80 -12.35
C HIS A 129 -4.03 3.12 -13.69
N SER A 130 -2.72 3.34 -13.72
CA SER A 130 -1.96 3.47 -14.96
C SER A 130 -1.92 2.19 -15.79
N ASP A 131 -2.06 1.02 -15.15
CA ASP A 131 -2.08 -0.31 -15.79
C ASP A 131 -3.49 -0.77 -16.23
N SER A 132 -4.52 0.07 -16.05
CA SER A 132 -5.90 -0.23 -16.43
C SER A 132 -6.46 0.82 -17.39
N SER A 133 -5.67 1.22 -18.38
CA SER A 133 -6.21 1.92 -19.55
C SER A 133 -6.60 0.88 -20.60
N PRO A 134 -7.89 0.75 -20.98
CA PRO A 134 -8.24 -0.03 -22.15
C PRO A 134 -7.64 0.68 -23.36
N SER A 135 -6.79 -0.05 -24.07
CA SER A 135 -6.36 0.23 -25.44
C SER A 135 -7.50 0.87 -26.22
N LEU A 136 -7.28 2.13 -26.66
CA LEU A 136 -8.08 2.81 -27.66
C LEU A 136 -8.40 1.85 -28.81
N ALA A 137 -9.67 1.48 -28.94
CA ALA A 137 -10.18 0.80 -30.11
C ALA A 137 -9.98 1.71 -31.33
N ARG A 138 -8.91 1.45 -32.10
CA ARG A 138 -8.83 1.86 -33.49
C ARG A 138 -9.84 1.01 -34.26
N GLY A 139 -10.91 1.63 -34.76
CA GLY A 139 -11.83 0.93 -35.64
C GLY A 139 -13.02 1.77 -36.06
N SER A 140 -12.85 2.65 -37.04
CA SER A 140 -13.82 2.88 -38.13
C SER A 140 -13.40 4.04 -39.04
N LEU A 141 -12.57 3.75 -40.04
CA LEU A 141 -12.65 4.48 -41.31
C LEU A 141 -13.57 3.68 -42.23
N SER A 142 -14.85 4.06 -42.28
CA SER A 142 -15.77 3.61 -43.31
C SER A 142 -15.50 4.41 -44.57
N ARG A 143 -14.80 3.82 -45.54
CA ARG A 143 -14.86 4.25 -46.95
C ARG A 143 -16.29 4.04 -47.44
N ARG A 144 -16.93 5.08 -48.00
CA ARG A 144 -17.98 4.92 -49.00
C ARG A 144 -17.46 5.55 -50.28
N GLY A 145 -17.41 4.72 -51.34
CA GLY A 145 -17.50 5.19 -52.71
C GLY A 145 -18.96 5.40 -53.09
#